data_AF-A0A1I6Y029-F1
#
_entry.id   AF-A0A1I6Y029-F1
#
_cell.length_a   1.000
_cell.length_b   1.000
_cell.length_c   1.000
_cell.angle_alpha   90.00
_cell.angle_beta   90.00
_cell.angle_gamma   90.00
#
_symmetry.space_group_name_H-M   'P 1'
#
loop_
_entity.id
_entity.type
_entity.pdbx_description
1 polymer ?
#
loop_
_entity_poly.entity_id
_entity_poly.type
_entity_poly.pdbx_seq_one_letter_code
_entity_poly.pdbx_strand_id
1 'polypeptide(L)'
;MATNNFKPFATGTGANVTSQADWEALAALLTGFQSGKASSAQVNKALRQATFIAAALAQYTADKSGQNVLDDGDISGFVAKMHSAFGADFQPLDAMLTALASLNTVNLQFPVFNGPKKHNPRHGDKPVAGVAVKIHCGGYAKFAYSRAG
;
A
#
# COMPACT_ATOMS: atom_id res chain seq x y z
N MET A 1 -21.82 -8.36 0.41
CA MET A 1 -20.43 -8.62 0.82
C MET A 1 -19.94 -9.83 0.03
N ALA A 2 -18.70 -9.81 -0.45
CA ALA A 2 -18.14 -10.96 -1.16
C ALA A 2 -17.98 -12.16 -0.20
N THR A 3 -18.08 -13.36 -0.75
CA THR A 3 -18.01 -14.61 0.02
C THR A 3 -16.56 -15.07 0.19
N ASN A 4 -16.21 -15.55 1.39
CA ASN A 4 -14.97 -16.27 1.68
C ASN A 4 -15.27 -17.70 2.15
N ASN A 5 -14.80 -18.70 1.42
CA ASN A 5 -14.97 -20.12 1.77
C ASN A 5 -13.86 -20.67 2.68
N PHE A 6 -12.69 -20.04 2.74
CA PHE A 6 -11.60 -20.51 3.60
C PHE A 6 -11.94 -20.23 5.07
N LYS A 7 -12.01 -21.28 5.88
CA LYS A 7 -12.39 -21.18 7.29
C LYS A 7 -11.19 -21.44 8.21
N PRO A 8 -11.03 -20.63 9.28
CA PRO A 8 -10.04 -20.92 10.29
C PRO A 8 -10.48 -22.17 11.08
N PHE A 9 -9.54 -23.06 11.38
CA PHE A 9 -9.81 -24.29 12.12
C PHE A 9 -9.56 -24.11 13.62
N ALA A 10 -10.39 -24.78 14.42
CA ALA A 10 -10.26 -24.87 15.87
C ALA A 10 -10.16 -23.52 16.60
N THR A 11 -10.72 -22.41 16.13
CA THR A 11 -10.63 -21.09 16.81
C THR A 11 -11.66 -20.86 17.92
N GLY A 12 -12.62 -21.76 18.09
CA GLY A 12 -13.68 -21.63 19.09
C GLY A 12 -13.18 -21.75 20.54
N THR A 13 -13.97 -21.20 21.46
CA THR A 13 -13.77 -21.35 22.90
C THR A 13 -13.75 -22.84 23.28
N GLY A 14 -12.77 -23.25 24.09
CA GLY A 14 -12.62 -24.64 24.53
C GLY A 14 -12.08 -25.60 23.47
N ALA A 15 -11.65 -25.11 22.30
CA ALA A 15 -11.03 -25.96 21.30
C ALA A 15 -9.76 -26.63 21.84
N ASN A 16 -9.63 -27.94 21.58
CA ASN A 16 -8.49 -28.76 22.00
C ASN A 16 -7.21 -28.35 21.26
N VAL A 17 -6.49 -27.36 21.80
CA VAL A 17 -5.32 -26.76 21.17
C VAL A 17 -4.29 -26.44 22.26
N THR A 18 -3.04 -26.84 22.02
CA THR A 18 -1.91 -26.56 22.92
C THR A 18 -1.79 -25.05 23.18
N SER A 19 -1.46 -24.68 24.42
CA SER A 19 -1.27 -23.28 24.81
C SER A 19 -0.15 -22.63 23.97
N GLN A 20 -0.11 -21.30 23.90
CA GLN A 20 0.94 -20.64 23.12
C GLN A 20 2.33 -20.89 23.71
N ALA A 21 2.47 -20.79 25.04
CA ALA A 21 3.76 -21.01 25.71
C ALA A 21 4.27 -22.44 25.52
N ASP A 22 3.39 -23.45 25.68
CA ASP A 22 3.77 -24.84 25.47
C ASP A 22 4.10 -25.12 24.01
N TRP A 23 3.41 -24.46 23.07
CA TRP A 23 3.67 -24.59 21.64
C TRP A 23 5.05 -24.06 21.25
N GLU A 24 5.41 -22.86 21.72
CA GLU A 24 6.70 -22.23 21.45
C GLU A 24 7.88 -23.00 22.06
N ALA A 25 7.64 -23.75 23.14
CA ALA A 25 8.64 -24.61 23.77
C ALA A 25 8.82 -25.97 23.07
N LEU A 26 7.97 -26.34 22.10
CA LEU A 26 8.06 -27.64 21.44
C LEU A 26 9.25 -27.71 20.47
N ALA A 27 10.14 -28.68 20.71
CA ALA A 27 11.20 -29.03 19.75
C ALA A 27 10.65 -29.42 18.36
N ALA A 28 9.41 -29.91 18.29
CA ALA A 28 8.72 -30.25 17.05
C ALA A 28 8.47 -29.04 16.13
N LEU A 29 8.59 -27.79 16.62
CA LEU A 29 8.61 -26.61 15.74
C LEU A 29 9.78 -26.63 14.75
N LEU A 30 10.92 -27.19 15.17
CA LEU A 30 12.13 -27.25 14.37
C LEU A 30 12.17 -28.52 13.51
N THR A 31 11.80 -29.65 14.11
CA THR A 31 11.98 -30.98 13.48
C THR A 31 10.70 -31.54 12.88
N GLY A 32 9.54 -30.91 13.12
CA GLY A 32 8.23 -31.52 12.85
C GLY A 32 7.93 -32.69 13.80
N PHE A 33 6.70 -33.23 13.68
CA PHE A 33 6.37 -34.48 14.37
C PHE A 33 7.10 -35.64 13.71
N GLN A 34 7.99 -36.27 14.46
CA GLN A 34 8.71 -37.47 14.04
C GLN A 34 7.82 -38.72 14.15
N SER A 35 8.36 -39.89 13.81
CA SER A 35 7.65 -41.16 13.95
C SER A 35 7.10 -41.35 15.37
N GLY A 36 5.81 -41.69 15.48
CA GLY A 36 5.11 -41.83 16.76
C GLY A 36 3.72 -41.19 16.71
N LYS A 37 3.12 -40.97 17.89
CA LYS A 37 1.81 -40.31 18.02
C LYS A 37 2.01 -38.82 18.29
N ALA A 38 1.52 -37.97 17.39
CA ALA A 38 1.40 -36.54 17.67
C ALA A 38 0.19 -36.29 18.58
N SER A 39 0.31 -35.39 19.56
CA SER A 39 -0.84 -34.99 20.37
C SER A 39 -1.85 -34.26 19.49
N SER A 40 -3.14 -34.63 19.61
CA SER A 40 -4.21 -33.98 18.86
C SER A 40 -4.28 -32.47 19.12
N ALA A 41 -3.95 -32.03 20.35
CA ALA A 41 -3.87 -30.62 20.71
C ALA A 41 -2.76 -29.87 19.93
N GLN A 42 -1.63 -30.54 19.68
CA GLN A 42 -0.50 -29.97 18.95
C GLN A 42 -0.77 -29.95 17.44
N VAL A 43 -1.38 -31.01 16.89
CA VAL A 43 -1.84 -31.02 15.49
C VAL A 43 -2.88 -29.93 15.25
N ASN A 44 -3.87 -29.81 16.13
CA ASN A 44 -4.88 -28.75 16.03
C ASN A 44 -4.26 -27.35 16.16
N LYS A 45 -3.18 -27.18 16.94
CA LYS A 45 -2.43 -25.92 17.02
C LYS A 45 -1.78 -25.56 15.68
N ALA A 46 -1.08 -26.51 15.06
CA ALA A 46 -0.46 -26.31 13.75
C ALA A 46 -1.51 -25.97 12.67
N LEU A 47 -2.59 -26.75 12.61
CA LEU A 47 -3.70 -26.50 11.68
C LEU A 47 -4.37 -25.15 11.93
N ARG A 48 -4.61 -24.78 13.20
CA ARG A 48 -5.16 -23.46 13.56
C ARG A 48 -4.25 -22.34 13.04
N GLN A 49 -2.93 -22.40 13.27
CA GLN A 49 -2.01 -21.35 12.81
C GLN A 49 -2.02 -21.19 11.29
N ALA A 50 -1.98 -22.30 10.54
CA ALA A 50 -2.01 -22.25 9.08
C ALA A 50 -3.35 -21.73 8.53
N THR A 51 -4.47 -22.32 8.99
CA THR A 51 -5.80 -21.99 8.48
C THR A 51 -6.27 -20.60 8.94
N PHE A 52 -5.82 -20.11 10.10
CA PHE A 52 -6.13 -18.75 10.57
C PHE A 52 -5.58 -17.70 9.62
N ILE A 53 -4.31 -17.81 9.23
CA ILE A 53 -3.69 -16.87 8.29
C ILE A 53 -4.33 -17.00 6.91
N ALA A 54 -4.55 -18.22 6.42
CA ALA A 54 -5.20 -18.44 5.12
C ALA A 54 -6.60 -17.83 5.05
N ALA A 55 -7.44 -18.07 6.06
CA ALA A 55 -8.78 -17.50 6.13
C ALA A 55 -8.77 -15.97 6.23
N ALA A 56 -7.83 -15.39 6.97
CA ALA A 56 -7.68 -13.94 7.09
C ALA A 56 -7.27 -13.29 5.75
N LEU A 57 -6.32 -13.88 5.02
CA LEU A 57 -5.91 -13.41 3.70
C LEU A 57 -7.04 -13.53 2.67
N ALA A 58 -7.77 -14.64 2.68
CA ALA A 58 -8.93 -14.83 1.83
C ALA A 58 -10.05 -13.82 2.15
N GLN A 59 -10.28 -13.53 3.42
CA GLN A 59 -11.25 -12.52 3.85
C GLN A 59 -10.84 -11.13 3.38
N TYR A 60 -9.60 -10.73 3.62
CA TYR A 60 -9.04 -9.46 3.12
C TYR A 60 -9.22 -9.34 1.61
N THR A 61 -8.87 -10.40 0.87
CA THR A 61 -8.99 -10.43 -0.58
C THR A 61 -10.44 -10.25 -1.02
N ALA A 62 -11.39 -10.94 -0.40
CA ALA A 62 -12.81 -10.80 -0.71
C ALA A 62 -13.31 -9.37 -0.45
N ASP A 63 -12.94 -8.79 0.70
CA ASP A 63 -13.40 -7.46 1.12
C ASP A 63 -12.86 -6.35 0.21
N LYS A 64 -11.59 -6.45 -0.20
CA LYS A 64 -10.92 -5.40 -0.99
C LYS A 64 -11.09 -5.53 -2.48
N SER A 65 -11.16 -6.76 -3.01
CA SER A 65 -11.44 -6.97 -4.44
C SER A 65 -12.92 -6.87 -4.78
N GLY A 66 -13.81 -7.04 -3.78
CA GLY A 66 -15.25 -7.15 -3.99
C GLY A 66 -15.68 -8.47 -4.67
N GLN A 67 -14.77 -9.43 -4.82
CA GLN A 67 -14.99 -10.70 -5.52
C GLN A 67 -15.04 -11.88 -4.56
N ASN A 68 -15.84 -12.90 -4.89
CA ASN A 68 -15.89 -14.14 -4.11
C ASN A 68 -14.54 -14.87 -4.14
N VAL A 69 -14.10 -15.34 -2.98
CA VAL A 69 -12.95 -16.20 -2.78
C VAL A 69 -13.46 -17.60 -2.40
N LEU A 70 -13.51 -18.49 -3.39
CA LEU A 70 -14.09 -19.83 -3.30
C LEU A 70 -12.99 -20.89 -3.10
N ASP A 71 -13.34 -21.99 -2.46
CA ASP A 71 -12.45 -23.17 -2.32
C ASP A 71 -12.68 -24.12 -3.50
N ASP A 72 -12.28 -23.68 -4.70
CA ASP A 72 -12.52 -24.36 -5.99
C ASP A 72 -11.22 -24.82 -6.67
N GLY A 73 -10.07 -24.61 -6.03
CA GLY A 73 -8.75 -24.96 -6.54
C GLY A 73 -8.19 -24.01 -7.60
N ASP A 74 -8.87 -22.91 -7.96
CA ASP A 74 -8.36 -21.93 -8.92
C ASP A 74 -7.34 -20.98 -8.28
N ILE A 75 -6.09 -21.47 -8.18
CA ILE A 75 -4.96 -20.70 -7.66
C ILE A 75 -4.74 -19.42 -8.50
N SER A 76 -4.88 -19.50 -9.83
CA SER A 76 -4.64 -18.37 -10.71
C SER A 76 -5.66 -17.25 -10.50
N GLY A 77 -6.93 -17.61 -10.37
CA GLY A 77 -8.01 -16.70 -10.06
C GLY A 77 -7.94 -16.17 -8.64
N PHE A 78 -7.41 -16.93 -7.67
CA PHE A 78 -7.15 -16.39 -6.33
C PHE A 78 -6.06 -15.31 -6.36
N VAL A 79 -4.95 -15.56 -7.06
CA VAL A 79 -3.86 -14.57 -7.22
C VAL A 79 -4.35 -13.30 -7.92
N ALA A 80 -5.16 -13.42 -8.98
CA ALA A 80 -5.72 -12.25 -9.65
C ALA A 80 -6.61 -11.41 -8.72
N LYS A 81 -7.45 -12.05 -7.89
CA LYS A 81 -8.25 -11.36 -6.87
C LYS A 81 -7.38 -10.69 -5.82
N MET A 82 -6.30 -11.34 -5.38
CA MET A 82 -5.32 -10.72 -4.48
C MET A 82 -4.65 -9.48 -5.07
N HIS A 83 -4.25 -9.53 -6.35
CA HIS A 83 -3.71 -8.36 -7.04
C HIS A 83 -4.71 -7.19 -7.07
N SER A 84 -5.99 -7.49 -7.36
CA SER A 84 -7.06 -6.49 -7.30
C SER A 84 -7.25 -5.92 -5.90
N ALA A 85 -7.22 -6.77 -4.87
CA ALA A 85 -7.34 -6.35 -3.47
C ALA A 85 -6.21 -5.40 -3.06
N PHE A 86 -4.96 -5.75 -3.38
CA PHE A 86 -3.81 -4.90 -3.09
C PHE A 86 -3.86 -3.58 -3.87
N GLY A 87 -4.26 -3.59 -5.14
CA GLY A 87 -4.40 -2.36 -5.94
C GLY A 87 -5.49 -1.40 -5.42
N ALA A 88 -6.43 -1.87 -4.60
CA ALA A 88 -7.45 -1.02 -3.99
C ALA A 88 -6.92 -0.24 -2.77
N ASP A 89 -6.06 -0.85 -1.95
CA ASP A 89 -5.51 -0.22 -0.73
C ASP A 89 -4.15 0.43 -0.95
N PHE A 90 -3.33 -0.15 -1.82
CA PHE A 90 -2.00 0.32 -2.14
C PHE A 90 -2.06 0.98 -3.50
N GLN A 91 -1.76 2.28 -3.54
CA GLN A 91 -1.60 2.94 -4.82
C GLN A 91 -0.48 2.22 -5.58
N PRO A 92 -0.72 1.68 -6.79
CA PRO A 92 0.38 1.36 -7.68
C PRO A 92 1.21 2.63 -7.85
N LEU A 93 2.53 2.52 -8.06
CA LEU A 93 3.43 3.65 -8.34
C LEU A 93 2.69 4.66 -9.21
N ASP A 94 2.22 5.75 -8.58
CA ASP A 94 1.13 6.50 -9.17
C ASP A 94 1.65 7.18 -10.44
N ALA A 95 0.88 7.08 -11.52
CA ALA A 95 1.15 7.84 -12.73
C ALA A 95 1.27 9.33 -12.40
N MET A 96 0.58 9.82 -11.36
CA MET A 96 0.75 11.18 -10.87
C MET A 96 2.12 11.42 -10.22
N LEU A 97 2.63 10.51 -9.38
CA LEU A 97 3.97 10.65 -8.79
C LEU A 97 5.06 10.55 -9.86
N THR A 98 4.88 9.67 -10.84
CA THR A 98 5.75 9.56 -12.02
C THR A 98 5.67 10.83 -12.88
N ALA A 99 4.46 11.35 -13.10
CA ALA A 99 4.24 12.61 -13.81
C ALA A 99 4.91 13.77 -13.07
N LEU A 100 4.77 13.86 -11.74
CA LEU A 100 5.43 14.86 -10.89
C LEU A 100 6.96 14.75 -10.96
N ALA A 101 7.52 13.54 -10.91
CA ALA A 101 8.95 13.31 -11.05
C ALA A 101 9.47 13.66 -12.46
N SER A 102 8.61 13.54 -13.49
CA SER A 102 8.90 13.91 -14.86
C SER A 102 8.76 15.42 -15.17
N LEU A 103 8.27 16.22 -14.21
CA LEU A 103 8.19 17.69 -14.33
C LEU A 103 9.59 18.31 -14.28
N ASN A 104 10.32 18.26 -15.40
CA ASN A 104 11.61 18.94 -15.52
C ASN A 104 11.46 20.46 -15.81
N THR A 105 10.32 20.90 -16.37
CA THR A 105 10.08 22.31 -16.73
C THR A 105 8.59 22.66 -16.84
N VAL A 106 7.84 22.73 -15.73
CA VAL A 106 6.52 23.39 -15.77
C VAL A 106 6.63 24.77 -15.17
N ASN A 107 6.25 25.75 -15.97
CA ASN A 107 6.02 27.13 -15.56
C ASN A 107 4.80 27.10 -14.60
N LEU A 108 5.03 26.69 -13.35
CA LEU A 108 4.00 26.62 -12.32
C LEU A 108 3.48 28.04 -12.09
N GLN A 109 2.33 28.37 -12.67
CA GLN A 109 1.63 29.63 -12.40
C GLN A 109 1.01 29.54 -11.00
N PHE A 110 1.79 29.92 -9.99
CA PHE A 110 1.24 30.07 -8.65
C PHE A 110 0.28 31.28 -8.63
N PRO A 111 -0.96 31.13 -8.11
CA PRO A 111 -1.96 32.21 -8.08
C PRO A 111 -1.48 33.51 -7.44
N VAL A 112 -0.49 33.44 -6.55
CA VAL A 112 0.10 34.59 -5.85
C VAL A 112 0.94 35.51 -6.74
N PHE A 113 1.23 35.14 -7.98
CA PHE A 113 1.88 36.02 -8.96
C PHE A 113 0.91 36.74 -9.90
N ASN A 114 -0.41 36.53 -9.75
CA ASN A 114 -1.45 37.17 -10.58
C ASN A 114 -2.09 38.42 -9.95
N GLY A 115 -1.48 38.99 -8.90
CA GLY A 115 -1.94 40.27 -8.35
C GLY A 115 -1.78 41.41 -9.37
N PRO A 116 -2.63 42.46 -9.35
CA PRO A 116 -2.44 43.63 -10.19
C PRO A 116 -1.04 44.21 -9.93
N LYS A 117 -0.31 44.55 -11.00
CA LYS A 117 1.04 45.11 -10.92
C LYS A 117 1.00 46.34 -10.01
N LYS A 118 1.60 46.27 -8.82
CA LYS A 118 1.74 47.46 -7.97
C LYS A 118 2.79 48.37 -8.58
N HIS A 119 2.38 49.59 -8.91
CA HIS A 119 3.26 50.59 -9.51
C HIS A 119 4.33 51.02 -8.49
N ASN A 120 5.61 50.87 -8.84
CA ASN A 120 6.71 51.45 -8.07
C ASN A 120 7.05 52.82 -8.66
N PRO A 121 6.77 53.93 -7.98
CA PRO A 121 6.87 55.28 -8.56
C PRO A 121 8.30 55.73 -8.89
N ARG A 122 9.34 54.95 -8.54
CA ARG A 122 10.75 55.27 -8.85
C ARG A 122 11.24 54.74 -10.21
N HIS A 123 10.46 53.91 -10.88
CA HIS A 123 10.79 53.41 -12.21
C HIS A 123 9.56 53.57 -13.09
N GLY A 124 9.54 54.63 -13.91
CA GLY A 124 8.44 54.89 -14.85
C GLY A 124 8.07 53.66 -15.67
N ASP A 125 6.80 53.58 -16.07
CA ASP A 125 6.14 52.49 -16.80
C ASP A 125 7.05 51.79 -17.82
N LYS A 126 7.77 50.75 -17.38
CA LYS A 126 8.43 49.81 -18.28
C LYS A 126 7.71 48.47 -18.18
N PRO A 127 7.29 47.88 -19.31
CA PRO A 127 6.62 46.60 -19.31
C PRO A 127 7.58 45.53 -18.78
N VAL A 128 7.34 45.05 -17.57
CA VAL A 128 8.02 43.86 -17.06
C VAL A 128 7.38 42.63 -17.71
N ALA A 129 8.15 41.97 -18.58
CA ALA A 129 7.82 40.65 -19.12
C ALA A 129 7.74 39.64 -17.97
N GLY A 130 6.81 38.68 -18.09
CA GLY A 130 6.43 37.76 -17.01
C GLY A 130 7.60 37.14 -16.26
N VAL A 131 7.47 37.05 -14.94
CA VAL A 131 8.47 36.43 -14.06
C VAL A 131 8.46 34.92 -14.34
N ALA A 132 9.49 34.42 -15.02
CA ALA A 132 9.75 32.99 -15.13
C ALA A 132 10.45 32.52 -13.86
N VAL A 133 9.76 31.71 -13.04
CA VAL A 133 10.36 31.09 -11.85
C VAL A 133 11.02 29.78 -12.28
N LYS A 134 12.36 29.75 -12.31
CA LYS A 134 13.13 28.54 -12.59
C LYS A 134 13.42 27.80 -11.29
N ILE A 135 12.70 26.69 -11.05
CA ILE A 135 12.95 25.83 -9.88
C ILE A 135 14.07 24.87 -10.25
N HIS A 136 15.21 24.96 -9.58
CA HIS A 136 16.27 23.97 -9.67
C HIS A 136 16.00 22.86 -8.64
N CYS A 137 15.91 21.62 -9.10
CA CYS A 137 15.82 20.46 -8.21
C CYS A 137 17.14 20.37 -7.43
N GLY A 138 17.10 20.61 -6.11
CA GLY A 138 18.29 20.53 -5.24
C GLY A 138 18.59 21.74 -4.34
N GLY A 139 17.82 22.82 -4.35
CA GLY A 139 17.94 23.87 -3.34
C GLY A 139 17.58 25.28 -3.82
N TYR A 140 16.72 25.94 -3.04
CA TYR A 140 16.27 27.33 -3.08
C TYR A 140 15.95 27.94 -4.46
N ALA A 141 14.68 28.30 -4.67
CA ALA A 141 14.25 29.09 -5.83
C ALA A 141 14.93 30.48 -5.83
N LYS A 142 15.83 30.73 -6.80
CA LYS A 142 16.35 32.07 -7.07
C LYS A 142 15.45 32.77 -8.09
N PHE A 143 14.85 33.89 -7.70
CA PHE A 143 14.13 34.78 -8.62
C PHE A 143 15.14 35.58 -9.45
N ALA A 144 15.40 35.16 -10.69
CA ALA A 144 16.22 35.91 -11.63
C ALA A 144 15.31 36.77 -12.53
N TYR A 145 15.48 38.09 -12.48
CA TYR A 145 14.85 39.01 -13.43
C TYR A 145 15.73 39.07 -14.70
N SER A 146 15.24 38.59 -15.83
CA SER A 146 15.91 38.80 -17.12
C SER A 146 15.41 40.11 -17.74
N ARG A 147 16.34 41.01 -18.07
CA ARG A 147 16.04 42.24 -18.83
C ARG A 147 16.00 41.87 -20.32
N ALA A 148 14.87 42.07 -20.97
CA ALA A 148 14.85 42.14 -22.43
C ALA A 148 15.62 43.41 -22.84
N GLY A 149 16.59 43.27 -23.73
CA GLY A 149 17.33 44.38 -24.34
C GLY A 149 16.44 45.26 -25.19
#